data_AF-A1BG75-F1
#
_entry.id   AF-A1BG75-F1
#
_cell.length_a   1.000
_cell.length_b   1.000
_cell.length_c   1.000
_cell.angle_alpha   90.00
_cell.angle_beta   90.00
_cell.angle_gamma   90.00
#
_symmetry.space_group_name_H-M   'P 1'
#
loop_
_entity.id
_entity.type
_entity.pdbx_description
1 polymer ?
#
loop_
_entity_poly.entity_id
_entity_poly.type
_entity_poly.pdbx_seq_one_letter_code
_entity_poly.pdbx_strand_id
1 'polypeptide(L)'
;MSSQKRSPDNFMSEQGRLSVVYDLYIDLLGTLVPGLMTVILGVGLIFYALSTIDAVLFSNNELHGHVIEKNSTKLETLITQLHWEFSTVIIVSAYVIGSVFFRQDPKVPDAISALHIWMNSTNNDRKRLAVQSTKKLSELPPLFLRFFKTDNSSFRFSILDRLRPNFLRLINKDKSSFGFRVFSYFQPIFWRLKKKHKLSLSLSILSYIRPKLFNETLGLDTQFPYSHLRCYLASRQLIHLSELIPWCPNEKNTEQFRTKMFINIIKIRLLSHYQNLSKELIRNEAHVRLATSVWYAASTLYYLSFTVIIALLGCYFYNPHKLDIAPTIFMPIASAGILILFYLSMKYHLIKCIHYMRVREVVYVLEAAYMVKMVDDRLFDGLFDNNTSEKCGNCKFCFNNE
;
A
#
# COMPACT_ATOMS: atom_id res chain seq x y z
N MET A 1 46.05 -3.02 37.65
CA MET A 1 44.83 -3.26 36.84
C MET A 1 45.26 -3.71 35.45
N SER A 2 45.31 -5.03 35.22
CA SER A 2 45.68 -5.62 33.93
C SER A 2 44.50 -5.50 32.95
N SER A 3 44.59 -4.55 32.02
CA SER A 3 43.69 -4.45 30.86
C SER A 3 43.84 -5.73 30.02
N GLN A 4 42.89 -6.63 30.18
CA GLN A 4 42.84 -7.89 29.45
C GLN A 4 42.47 -7.54 27.99
N LYS A 5 43.47 -7.52 27.10
CA LYS A 5 43.30 -7.43 25.65
C LYS A 5 42.39 -8.58 25.20
N ARG A 6 41.08 -8.34 25.10
CA ARG A 6 40.17 -9.25 24.40
C ARG A 6 40.60 -9.26 22.93
N SER A 7 40.85 -10.45 22.39
CA SER A 7 41.19 -10.59 20.98
C SER A 7 40.02 -10.07 20.12
N PRO A 8 40.28 -9.19 19.14
CA PRO A 8 39.25 -8.61 18.28
C PRO A 8 38.48 -9.67 17.47
N ASP A 9 39.08 -10.84 17.25
CA ASP A 9 38.53 -11.90 16.39
C ASP A 9 37.24 -12.53 16.95
N ASN A 10 37.08 -12.61 18.27
CA ASN A 10 35.88 -13.21 18.85
C ASN A 10 34.65 -12.29 18.73
N PHE A 11 34.84 -10.97 18.76
CA PHE A 11 33.73 -10.01 18.75
C PHE A 11 33.03 -9.94 17.39
N MET A 12 33.77 -10.05 16.28
CA MET A 12 33.17 -10.02 14.94
C MET A 12 32.31 -11.26 14.65
N SER A 13 32.65 -12.43 15.21
CA SER A 13 31.94 -13.68 14.95
C SER A 13 30.52 -13.73 15.55
N GLU A 14 30.35 -13.11 16.72
CA GLU A 14 29.08 -13.12 17.46
C GLU A 14 28.09 -12.09 16.90
N GLN A 15 28.59 -10.93 16.49
CA GLN A 15 27.79 -9.84 15.92
C GLN A 15 27.20 -10.20 14.55
N GLY A 16 27.92 -11.03 13.77
CA GLY A 16 27.44 -11.55 12.49
C GLY A 16 26.28 -12.55 12.62
N ARG A 17 26.33 -13.45 13.61
CA ARG A 17 25.27 -14.48 13.80
C ARG A 17 23.92 -13.87 14.19
N LEU A 18 23.92 -12.87 15.08
CA LEU A 18 22.70 -12.17 15.48
C LEU A 18 22.06 -11.40 14.31
N SER A 19 22.86 -10.94 13.34
CA SER A 19 22.35 -10.25 12.15
C SER A 19 21.52 -11.18 11.27
N VAL A 20 22.01 -12.40 11.02
CA VAL A 20 21.33 -13.35 10.11
C VAL A 20 19.95 -13.77 10.63
N VAL A 21 19.83 -14.05 11.94
CA VAL A 21 18.55 -14.43 12.54
C VAL A 21 17.56 -13.27 12.48
N TYR A 22 18.04 -12.04 12.72
CA TYR A 22 17.21 -10.84 12.66
C TYR A 22 16.69 -10.57 11.24
N ASP A 23 17.56 -10.69 10.23
CA ASP A 23 17.19 -10.49 8.83
C ASP A 23 16.18 -11.56 8.37
N LEU A 24 16.39 -12.82 8.77
CA LEU A 24 15.46 -13.91 8.49
C LEU A 24 14.11 -13.69 9.18
N TYR A 25 14.09 -13.21 10.42
CA TYR A 25 12.85 -12.90 11.14
C TYR A 25 12.06 -11.79 10.45
N ILE A 26 12.75 -10.74 10.00
CA ILE A 26 12.15 -9.64 9.27
C ILE A 26 11.54 -10.11 7.95
N ASP A 27 12.27 -10.88 7.16
CA ASP A 27 11.77 -11.41 5.89
C ASP A 27 10.62 -12.41 6.11
N LEU A 28 10.71 -13.22 7.17
CA LEU A 28 9.63 -14.12 7.58
C LEU A 28 8.36 -13.34 7.93
N LEU A 29 8.44 -12.27 8.71
CA LEU A 29 7.27 -11.43 9.02
C LEU A 29 6.74 -10.71 7.78
N GLY A 30 7.64 -10.17 6.95
CA GLY A 30 7.34 -9.47 5.70
C GLY A 30 6.52 -10.31 4.72
N THR A 31 6.72 -11.63 4.77
CA THR A 31 6.03 -12.62 3.94
C THR A 31 4.83 -13.25 4.66
N LEU A 32 5.02 -13.76 5.88
CA LEU A 32 4.00 -14.53 6.60
C LEU A 32 2.76 -13.69 6.94
N VAL A 33 2.91 -12.44 7.39
CA VAL A 33 1.78 -11.58 7.81
C VAL A 33 0.79 -11.31 6.67
N PRO A 34 1.19 -10.73 5.51
CA PRO A 34 0.27 -10.50 4.40
C PRO A 34 -0.29 -11.82 3.85
N GLY A 35 0.52 -12.88 3.83
CA GLY A 35 0.11 -14.20 3.39
C GLY A 35 -1.00 -14.82 4.25
N LEU A 36 -0.83 -14.78 5.57
CA LEU A 36 -1.80 -15.31 6.53
C LEU A 36 -3.11 -14.54 6.47
N MET A 37 -3.03 -13.21 6.34
CA MET A 37 -4.21 -12.36 6.11
C MET A 37 -4.97 -12.79 4.84
N THR A 38 -4.27 -13.02 3.72
CA THR A 38 -4.91 -13.43 2.46
C THR A 38 -5.45 -14.85 2.51
N VAL A 39 -4.72 -15.81 3.07
CA VAL A 39 -5.15 -17.22 3.15
C VAL A 39 -6.36 -17.36 4.05
N ILE A 40 -6.29 -16.88 5.29
CA ILE A 40 -7.40 -17.07 6.25
C ILE A 40 -8.67 -16.36 5.75
N LEU A 41 -8.57 -15.07 5.41
CA LEU A 41 -9.73 -14.29 4.99
C LEU A 41 -10.23 -14.69 3.59
N GLY A 42 -9.32 -15.01 2.67
CA GLY A 42 -9.65 -15.37 1.30
C GLY A 42 -10.25 -16.77 1.19
N VAL A 43 -9.62 -17.78 1.81
CA VAL A 43 -10.15 -19.16 1.81
C VAL A 43 -11.47 -19.20 2.57
N GLY A 44 -11.57 -18.53 3.72
CA GLY A 44 -12.83 -18.43 4.47
C GLY A 44 -13.95 -17.82 3.63
N LEU A 45 -13.68 -16.74 2.89
CA LEU A 45 -14.66 -16.11 2.01
C LEU A 45 -15.07 -17.02 0.85
N ILE A 46 -14.11 -17.68 0.19
CA ILE A 46 -14.38 -18.60 -0.93
C ILE A 46 -15.21 -19.78 -0.44
N PHE A 47 -14.81 -20.42 0.66
CA PHE A 47 -15.54 -21.54 1.24
C PHE A 47 -16.98 -21.16 1.57
N TYR A 48 -17.17 -19.97 2.16
CA TYR A 48 -18.49 -19.48 2.52
C TYR A 48 -19.35 -19.15 1.28
N ALA A 49 -18.75 -18.56 0.26
CA ALA A 49 -19.42 -18.28 -1.01
C ALA A 49 -19.83 -19.57 -1.73
N LEU A 50 -18.93 -20.55 -1.84
CA LEU A 50 -19.20 -21.84 -2.49
C LEU A 50 -20.30 -22.62 -1.77
N SER A 51 -20.27 -22.65 -0.42
CA SER A 51 -21.32 -23.30 0.37
C SER A 51 -22.69 -22.66 0.13
N THR A 52 -22.73 -21.34 -0.03
CA THR A 52 -23.96 -20.61 -0.33
C THR A 52 -24.45 -20.88 -1.75
N ILE A 53 -23.54 -20.91 -2.72
CA ILE A 53 -23.87 -21.23 -4.12
C ILE A 53 -24.43 -22.65 -4.23
N ASP A 54 -23.80 -23.62 -3.56
CA ASP A 54 -24.25 -25.01 -3.49
C ASP A 54 -25.66 -25.10 -2.91
N ALA A 55 -25.91 -24.45 -1.76
CA ALA A 55 -27.23 -24.39 -1.16
C ALA A 55 -28.28 -23.79 -2.11
N VAL A 56 -27.97 -22.69 -2.80
CA VAL A 56 -28.90 -22.03 -3.75
C VAL A 56 -29.25 -22.95 -4.93
N LEU A 57 -28.23 -23.59 -5.51
CA LEU A 57 -28.38 -24.42 -6.71
C LEU A 57 -29.09 -25.74 -6.42
N PHE A 58 -28.79 -26.41 -5.30
CA PHE A 58 -29.25 -27.76 -5.01
C PHE A 58 -30.39 -27.87 -3.98
N SER A 59 -30.86 -26.76 -3.39
CA SER A 59 -31.92 -26.73 -2.35
C SER A 59 -33.30 -27.30 -2.75
N ASN A 60 -33.55 -27.70 -4.01
CA ASN A 60 -34.87 -28.22 -4.40
C ASN A 60 -35.18 -29.63 -3.88
N ASN A 61 -34.19 -30.33 -3.32
CA ASN A 61 -34.39 -31.67 -2.79
C ASN A 61 -34.53 -31.57 -1.26
N GLU A 62 -35.72 -31.85 -0.71
CA GLU A 62 -35.94 -31.94 0.75
C GLU A 62 -34.93 -32.87 1.44
N LEU A 63 -34.40 -33.84 0.70
CA LEU A 63 -33.32 -34.73 1.12
C LEU A 63 -32.01 -34.00 1.50
N HIS A 64 -31.79 -32.79 1.00
CA HIS A 64 -30.50 -32.10 1.11
C HIS A 64 -30.24 -31.52 2.51
N GLY A 65 -31.29 -31.12 3.25
CA GLY A 65 -31.16 -30.61 4.62
C GLY A 65 -30.54 -31.63 5.58
N HIS A 66 -31.00 -32.88 5.52
CA HIS A 66 -30.43 -33.97 6.33
C HIS A 66 -28.99 -34.34 5.95
N VAL A 67 -28.62 -34.17 4.67
CA VAL A 67 -27.26 -34.44 4.20
C VAL A 67 -26.28 -33.39 4.74
N ILE A 68 -26.67 -32.12 4.82
CA ILE A 68 -25.81 -31.03 5.31
C ILE A 68 -25.48 -31.22 6.80
N GLU A 69 -26.48 -31.54 7.63
CA GLU A 69 -26.27 -31.77 9.07
C GLU A 69 -25.38 -33.00 9.34
N LYS A 70 -25.55 -34.06 8.55
CA LYS A 70 -24.68 -35.25 8.65
C LYS A 70 -23.26 -34.97 8.17
N ASN A 71 -23.09 -34.09 7.18
CA ASN A 71 -21.77 -33.72 6.66
C ASN A 71 -21.04 -32.73 7.56
N SER A 72 -21.75 -31.84 8.29
CA SER A 72 -21.11 -30.89 9.21
C SER A 72 -20.44 -31.60 10.37
N THR A 73 -21.10 -32.58 10.98
CA THR A 73 -20.52 -33.40 12.07
C THR A 73 -19.32 -34.24 11.61
N LYS A 74 -19.36 -34.77 10.39
CA LYS A 74 -18.20 -35.44 9.76
C LYS A 74 -17.06 -34.47 9.47
N LEU A 75 -17.37 -33.26 9.01
CA LEU A 75 -16.36 -32.25 8.73
C LEU A 75 -15.70 -31.77 10.03
N GLU A 76 -16.47 -31.57 11.09
CA GLU A 76 -15.97 -31.19 12.42
C GLU A 76 -15.05 -32.27 13.00
N THR A 77 -15.44 -33.54 12.89
CA THR A 77 -14.59 -34.67 13.31
C THR A 77 -13.32 -34.79 12.46
N LEU A 78 -13.39 -34.53 11.15
CA LEU A 78 -12.20 -34.48 10.29
C LEU A 78 -11.28 -33.31 10.61
N ILE A 79 -11.83 -32.11 10.84
CA ILE A 79 -11.04 -30.91 11.19
C ILE A 79 -10.35 -31.11 12.54
N THR A 80 -11.03 -31.70 13.52
CA THR A 80 -10.43 -32.00 14.83
C THR A 80 -9.35 -33.07 14.74
N GLN A 81 -9.49 -34.05 13.86
CA GLN A 81 -8.45 -35.06 13.64
C GLN A 81 -7.23 -34.52 12.87
N LEU A 82 -7.45 -33.65 11.87
CA LEU A 82 -6.42 -33.15 10.95
C LEU A 82 -5.96 -31.72 11.25
N HIS A 83 -6.14 -31.23 12.48
CA HIS A 83 -5.92 -29.82 12.80
C HIS A 83 -4.46 -29.38 12.62
N TRP A 84 -3.49 -30.26 12.88
CA TRP A 84 -2.07 -29.95 12.68
C TRP A 84 -1.73 -29.87 11.19
N GLU A 85 -2.20 -30.81 10.38
CA GLU A 85 -2.02 -30.85 8.94
C GLU A 85 -2.60 -29.61 8.28
N PHE A 86 -3.84 -29.24 8.65
CA PHE A 86 -4.46 -28.00 8.18
C PHE A 86 -3.66 -26.76 8.59
N SER A 87 -3.19 -26.72 9.84
CA SER A 87 -2.37 -25.60 10.32
C SER A 87 -1.07 -25.47 9.54
N THR A 88 -0.37 -26.59 9.27
CA THR A 88 0.84 -26.62 8.44
C THR A 88 0.56 -26.16 7.02
N VAL A 89 -0.52 -26.65 6.39
CA VAL A 89 -0.90 -26.24 5.02
C VAL A 89 -1.21 -24.75 4.96
N ILE A 90 -1.93 -24.21 5.95
CA ILE A 90 -2.23 -22.78 6.05
C ILE A 90 -0.94 -21.96 6.19
N ILE A 91 -0.03 -22.35 7.08
CA ILE A 91 1.24 -21.63 7.30
C ILE A 91 2.12 -21.66 6.04
N VAL A 92 2.27 -22.83 5.41
CA VAL A 92 3.08 -22.97 4.19
C VAL A 92 2.48 -22.17 3.05
N SER A 93 1.16 -22.26 2.86
CA SER A 93 0.44 -21.50 1.83
C SER A 93 0.50 -19.99 2.08
N ALA A 94 0.38 -19.57 3.34
CA ALA A 94 0.55 -18.17 3.75
C ALA A 94 1.97 -17.69 3.42
N TYR A 95 3.00 -18.44 3.77
CA TYR A 95 4.37 -18.08 3.43
C TYR A 95 4.60 -17.96 1.91
N VAL A 96 4.10 -18.92 1.12
CA VAL A 96 4.23 -18.91 -0.35
C VAL A 96 3.52 -17.70 -0.95
N ILE A 97 2.24 -17.50 -0.66
CA ILE A 97 1.46 -16.36 -1.17
C ILE A 97 2.06 -15.03 -0.71
N GLY A 98 2.45 -14.97 0.56
CA GLY A 98 3.13 -13.83 1.17
C GLY A 98 4.44 -13.46 0.49
N SER A 99 5.25 -14.46 0.13
CA SER A 99 6.50 -14.27 -0.61
C SER A 99 6.28 -13.68 -2.00
N VAL A 100 5.17 -14.03 -2.66
CA VAL A 100 4.77 -13.42 -3.94
C VAL A 100 4.48 -11.94 -3.75
N PHE A 101 3.73 -11.56 -2.71
CA PHE A 101 3.43 -10.15 -2.41
C PHE A 101 4.66 -9.36 -1.98
N PHE A 102 5.55 -9.97 -1.19
CA PHE A 102 6.79 -9.33 -0.74
C PHE A 102 7.75 -9.00 -1.88
N ARG A 103 7.71 -9.76 -2.97
CA ARG A 103 8.53 -9.53 -4.18
C ARG A 103 7.90 -8.57 -5.19
N GLN A 104 6.66 -8.12 -4.98
CA GLN A 104 6.02 -7.16 -5.88
C GLN A 104 6.74 -5.80 -5.87
N ASP A 105 6.74 -5.11 -7.01
CA ASP A 105 7.46 -3.86 -7.16
C ASP A 105 6.82 -2.75 -6.30
N PRO A 106 7.53 -2.17 -5.32
CA PRO A 106 6.98 -1.15 -4.45
C PRO A 106 6.71 0.19 -5.15
N LYS A 107 6.99 0.34 -6.46
CA LYS A 107 6.75 1.57 -7.23
C LYS A 107 5.28 1.97 -7.32
N VAL A 108 4.37 1.02 -7.52
CA VAL A 108 2.94 1.32 -7.70
C VAL A 108 2.32 1.94 -6.44
N PRO A 109 2.43 1.30 -5.25
CA PRO A 109 1.87 1.90 -4.04
C PRO A 109 2.60 3.20 -3.64
N ASP A 110 3.90 3.31 -3.91
CA ASP A 110 4.66 4.56 -3.69
C ASP A 110 4.17 5.70 -4.58
N ALA A 111 3.97 5.46 -5.88
CA ALA A 111 3.45 6.46 -6.80
C ALA A 111 2.06 6.97 -6.41
N ILE A 112 1.17 6.07 -5.99
CA ILE A 112 -0.17 6.43 -5.50
C ILE A 112 -0.07 7.23 -4.20
N SER A 113 0.83 6.84 -3.30
CA SER A 113 1.09 7.54 -2.04
C SER A 113 1.67 8.94 -2.27
N ALA A 114 2.65 9.08 -3.17
CA ALA A 114 3.25 10.34 -3.57
C ALA A 114 2.21 11.28 -4.21
N LEU A 115 1.39 10.76 -5.13
CA LEU A 115 0.29 11.52 -5.73
C LEU A 115 -0.68 11.99 -4.66
N HIS A 116 -1.09 11.13 -3.73
CA HIS A 116 -2.00 11.50 -2.64
C HIS A 116 -1.44 12.64 -1.78
N ILE A 117 -0.15 12.57 -1.43
CA ILE A 117 0.52 13.63 -0.66
C ILE A 117 0.55 14.92 -1.48
N TRP A 118 0.96 14.86 -2.74
CA TRP A 118 1.04 16.02 -3.63
C TRP A 118 -0.32 16.71 -3.83
N MET A 119 -1.39 15.93 -4.03
CA MET A 119 -2.76 16.44 -4.15
C MET A 119 -3.18 17.21 -2.90
N ASN A 120 -2.90 16.67 -1.71
CA ASN A 120 -3.33 17.23 -0.43
C ASN A 120 -2.40 18.33 0.13
N SER A 121 -1.25 18.57 -0.49
CA SER A 121 -0.31 19.62 -0.09
C SER A 121 -0.70 20.98 -0.66
N THR A 122 -0.41 22.05 0.09
CA THR A 122 -0.55 23.43 -0.40
C THR A 122 0.43 23.71 -1.54
N ASN A 123 0.21 24.78 -2.33
CA ASN A 123 1.13 25.13 -3.43
C ASN A 123 2.57 25.38 -2.95
N ASN A 124 2.74 25.94 -1.75
CA ASN A 124 4.04 26.17 -1.14
C ASN A 124 4.67 24.84 -0.68
N ASP A 125 3.88 23.96 -0.08
CA ASP A 125 4.35 22.64 0.35
C ASP A 125 4.72 21.74 -0.83
N ARG A 126 4.00 21.83 -1.96
CA ARG A 126 4.27 21.05 -3.18
C ARG A 126 5.68 21.26 -3.71
N LYS A 127 6.21 22.48 -3.62
CA LYS A 127 7.61 22.79 -3.99
C LYS A 127 8.64 22.15 -3.06
N ARG A 128 8.23 21.77 -1.86
CA ARG A 128 9.06 21.13 -0.81
C ARG A 128 8.88 19.61 -0.77
N LEU A 129 8.17 19.02 -1.72
CA LEU A 129 8.01 17.56 -1.84
C LEU A 129 9.14 16.95 -2.69
N ALA A 130 9.47 15.69 -2.39
CA ALA A 130 10.46 14.92 -3.16
C ALA A 130 9.95 14.55 -4.57
N VAL A 131 8.63 14.47 -4.75
CA VAL A 131 7.97 14.25 -6.04
C VAL A 131 7.27 15.55 -6.43
N GLN A 132 7.62 16.08 -7.60
CA GLN A 132 7.04 17.31 -8.14
C GLN A 132 6.56 17.09 -9.57
N SER A 133 5.61 17.92 -10.00
CA SER A 133 5.08 17.91 -11.36
C SER A 133 6.06 18.58 -12.30
N THR A 134 6.46 17.89 -13.36
CA THR A 134 7.28 18.49 -14.43
C THR A 134 6.47 19.45 -15.30
N LYS A 135 5.16 19.22 -15.40
CA LYS A 135 4.24 20.07 -16.17
C LYS A 135 3.74 21.22 -15.33
N LYS A 136 3.56 22.38 -15.96
CA LYS A 136 2.91 23.52 -15.30
C LYS A 136 1.44 23.17 -15.07
N LEU A 137 0.88 23.58 -13.93
CA LEU A 137 -0.54 23.32 -13.63
C LEU A 137 -1.47 23.87 -14.73
N SER A 138 -1.10 24.98 -15.37
CA SER A 138 -1.81 25.59 -16.50
C SER A 138 -1.89 24.72 -17.75
N GLU A 139 -0.99 23.74 -17.90
CA GLU A 139 -0.94 22.82 -19.05
C GLU A 139 -1.82 21.59 -18.83
N LEU A 140 -2.40 21.42 -17.63
CA LEU A 140 -3.27 20.29 -17.35
C LEU A 140 -4.62 20.44 -18.03
N PRO A 141 -5.23 19.32 -18.47
CA PRO A 141 -6.56 19.36 -19.05
C PRO A 141 -7.56 20.05 -18.10
N PRO A 142 -8.49 20.88 -18.62
CA PRO A 142 -9.44 21.61 -17.78
C PRO A 142 -10.31 20.70 -16.90
N LEU A 143 -10.51 19.45 -17.31
CA LEU A 143 -11.20 18.43 -16.51
C LEU A 143 -10.40 18.09 -15.24
N PHE A 144 -9.08 17.97 -15.33
CA PHE A 144 -8.19 17.82 -14.17
C PHE A 144 -8.18 19.08 -13.31
N LEU A 145 -8.04 20.26 -13.92
CA LEU A 145 -8.10 21.54 -13.19
C LEU A 145 -9.40 21.70 -12.40
N ARG A 146 -10.54 21.20 -12.89
CA ARG A 146 -11.80 21.19 -12.14
C ARG A 146 -11.74 20.29 -10.90
N PHE A 147 -11.01 19.17 -10.94
CA PHE A 147 -10.74 18.35 -9.75
C PHE A 147 -9.83 19.06 -8.75
N PHE A 148 -8.85 19.85 -9.22
CA PHE A 148 -7.90 20.57 -8.35
C PHE A 148 -8.47 21.86 -7.74
N LYS A 149 -9.22 22.63 -8.52
CA LYS A 149 -9.73 23.95 -8.11
C LYS A 149 -10.90 23.86 -7.13
N THR A 150 -11.41 22.65 -6.89
CA THR A 150 -12.52 22.39 -5.97
C THR A 150 -12.09 22.05 -4.54
N ASP A 151 -10.88 22.44 -4.15
CA ASP A 151 -10.50 22.63 -2.74
C ASP A 151 -11.08 23.93 -2.19
N ASN A 152 -12.39 23.92 -1.93
CA ASN A 152 -12.99 24.43 -0.69
C ASN A 152 -14.52 24.32 -0.77
N SER A 153 -15.06 23.33 -0.06
CA SER A 153 -16.46 23.20 0.39
C SER A 153 -17.61 22.98 -0.62
N SER A 154 -17.61 23.54 -1.83
CA SER A 154 -18.85 23.65 -2.64
C SER A 154 -19.16 22.46 -3.56
N PHE A 155 -18.16 21.73 -4.07
CA PHE A 155 -18.41 20.57 -4.94
C PHE A 155 -18.79 19.28 -4.17
N ARG A 156 -18.95 19.36 -2.84
CA ARG A 156 -19.43 18.28 -1.97
C ARG A 156 -20.84 17.74 -2.35
N PHE A 157 -21.58 18.45 -3.19
CA PHE A 157 -23.01 18.20 -3.44
C PHE A 157 -23.39 17.87 -4.89
N SER A 158 -22.76 18.45 -5.91
CA SER A 158 -23.25 18.46 -7.30
C SER A 158 -23.41 17.08 -7.98
N ILE A 159 -22.41 16.20 -7.96
CA ILE A 159 -22.47 14.93 -8.73
C ILE A 159 -23.46 13.95 -8.09
N LEU A 160 -23.52 13.90 -6.76
CA LEU A 160 -24.44 13.03 -6.06
C LEU A 160 -25.86 13.60 -5.99
N ASP A 161 -26.06 14.92 -5.99
CA ASP A 161 -27.41 15.47 -6.14
C ASP A 161 -27.98 15.26 -7.55
N ARG A 162 -27.14 15.04 -8.56
CA ARG A 162 -27.60 14.54 -9.88
C ARG A 162 -27.96 13.06 -9.88
N LEU A 163 -27.27 12.21 -9.12
CA LEU A 163 -27.53 10.76 -9.08
C LEU A 163 -28.58 10.34 -8.04
N ARG A 164 -28.75 11.14 -6.99
CA ARG A 164 -29.70 10.93 -5.88
C ARG A 164 -31.15 10.78 -6.33
N PRO A 165 -31.72 11.61 -7.22
CA PRO A 165 -33.12 11.44 -7.64
C PRO A 165 -33.32 10.14 -8.42
N ASN A 166 -32.35 9.71 -9.22
CA ASN A 166 -32.45 8.46 -9.98
C ASN A 166 -32.32 7.22 -9.08
N PHE A 167 -31.40 7.26 -8.10
CA PHE A 167 -31.23 6.17 -7.15
C PHE A 167 -32.42 6.04 -6.18
N LEU A 168 -32.96 7.16 -5.69
CA LEU A 168 -34.16 7.16 -4.85
C LEU A 168 -35.41 6.74 -5.64
N ARG A 169 -35.54 7.08 -6.93
CA ARG A 169 -36.62 6.57 -7.79
C ARG A 169 -36.54 5.07 -8.00
N LEU A 170 -35.34 4.50 -8.13
CA LEU A 170 -35.14 3.05 -8.22
C LEU A 170 -35.54 2.34 -6.91
N ILE A 171 -35.21 2.92 -5.75
CA ILE A 171 -35.56 2.35 -4.44
C ILE A 171 -37.06 2.48 -4.14
N ASN A 172 -37.72 3.58 -4.52
CA ASN A 172 -39.14 3.78 -4.21
C ASN A 172 -40.08 2.93 -5.09
N LYS A 173 -39.58 2.34 -6.18
CA LYS A 173 -40.41 1.57 -7.11
C LYS A 173 -40.66 0.13 -6.64
N ASP A 174 -39.84 -0.39 -5.73
CA ASP A 174 -39.98 -1.72 -5.15
C ASP A 174 -40.10 -1.65 -3.62
N LYS A 175 -41.34 -1.49 -3.13
CA LYS A 175 -41.70 -1.53 -1.70
C LYS A 175 -41.80 -2.96 -1.13
N SER A 176 -41.01 -3.91 -1.64
CA SER A 176 -40.94 -5.25 -1.03
C SER A 176 -40.11 -5.17 0.26
N SER A 177 -40.85 -5.08 1.38
CA SER A 177 -40.55 -5.20 2.82
C SER A 177 -39.11 -5.48 3.33
N PHE A 178 -38.30 -6.28 2.64
CA PHE A 178 -37.05 -6.83 3.19
C PHE A 178 -35.82 -5.92 2.98
N GLY A 179 -35.66 -5.33 1.78
CA GLY A 179 -34.52 -4.48 1.48
C GLY A 179 -34.49 -3.18 2.31
N PHE A 180 -35.66 -2.68 2.69
CA PHE A 180 -35.79 -1.42 3.43
C PHE A 180 -35.32 -1.53 4.90
N ARG A 181 -35.52 -2.69 5.54
CA ARG A 181 -35.10 -2.91 6.94
C ARG A 181 -33.59 -3.05 7.06
N VAL A 182 -32.96 -3.81 6.15
CA VAL A 182 -31.49 -3.92 6.15
C VAL A 182 -30.86 -2.56 5.83
N PHE A 183 -31.40 -1.82 4.86
CA PHE A 183 -30.89 -0.51 4.50
C PHE A 183 -31.05 0.51 5.65
N SER A 184 -32.13 0.45 6.42
CA SER A 184 -32.33 1.34 7.58
C SER A 184 -31.35 1.06 8.72
N TYR A 185 -30.88 -0.18 8.90
CA TYR A 185 -29.82 -0.51 9.88
C TYR A 185 -28.45 0.06 9.47
N PHE A 186 -28.11 0.01 8.17
CA PHE A 186 -26.84 0.54 7.68
C PHE A 186 -26.88 2.05 7.42
N GLN A 187 -28.06 2.66 7.29
CA GLN A 187 -28.24 4.08 6.99
C GLN A 187 -27.48 5.01 7.95
N PRO A 188 -27.50 4.84 9.29
CA PRO A 188 -26.80 5.72 10.23
C PRO A 188 -25.27 5.59 10.10
N ILE A 189 -24.77 4.36 9.88
CA ILE A 189 -23.35 4.05 9.70
C ILE A 189 -22.85 4.67 8.40
N PHE A 190 -23.57 4.47 7.30
CA PHE A 190 -23.28 5.12 6.03
C PHE A 190 -23.35 6.64 6.16
N TRP A 191 -24.33 7.20 6.88
CA TRP A 191 -24.47 8.65 7.02
C TRP A 191 -23.32 9.28 7.84
N ARG A 192 -22.84 8.60 8.89
CA ARG A 192 -21.65 9.03 9.66
C ARG A 192 -20.36 8.93 8.84
N LEU A 193 -20.16 7.87 8.05
CA LEU A 193 -19.02 7.73 7.15
C LEU A 193 -19.06 8.76 5.99
N LYS A 194 -20.27 9.07 5.50
CA LYS A 194 -20.54 9.98 4.37
C LYS A 194 -20.28 11.45 4.67
N LYS A 195 -20.34 11.90 5.94
CA LYS A 195 -20.12 13.31 6.32
C LYS A 195 -18.63 13.69 6.41
N LYS A 196 -17.71 12.72 6.55
CA LYS A 196 -16.27 12.97 6.75
C LYS A 196 -15.36 12.52 5.58
N HIS A 197 -15.76 11.54 4.75
CA HIS A 197 -14.86 10.89 3.76
C HIS A 197 -15.28 10.98 2.28
N LYS A 198 -16.33 11.74 1.92
CA LYS A 198 -17.00 11.63 0.61
C LYS A 198 -16.17 12.05 -0.62
N LEU A 199 -15.28 13.03 -0.48
CA LEU A 199 -14.41 13.51 -1.58
C LEU A 199 -13.21 12.54 -1.81
N SER A 200 -12.78 11.86 -0.75
CA SER A 200 -11.69 10.88 -0.80
C SER A 200 -12.07 9.70 -1.68
N LEU A 201 -13.33 9.24 -1.65
CA LEU A 201 -13.72 7.98 -2.28
C LEU A 201 -13.75 8.03 -3.82
N SER A 202 -14.29 9.10 -4.43
CA SER A 202 -14.35 9.22 -5.90
C SER A 202 -12.99 9.44 -6.53
N LEU A 203 -12.15 10.29 -5.91
CA LEU A 203 -10.74 10.45 -6.29
C LEU A 203 -9.94 9.16 -6.04
N SER A 204 -10.26 8.39 -5.01
CA SER A 204 -9.66 7.07 -4.77
C SER A 204 -10.04 6.07 -5.85
N ILE A 205 -11.25 6.10 -6.39
CA ILE A 205 -11.69 5.20 -7.48
C ILE A 205 -11.04 5.62 -8.82
N LEU A 206 -10.96 6.91 -9.13
CA LEU A 206 -10.32 7.39 -10.37
C LEU A 206 -8.80 7.22 -10.37
N SER A 207 -8.13 7.55 -9.27
CA SER A 207 -6.69 7.26 -9.10
C SER A 207 -6.39 5.76 -9.06
N TYR A 208 -7.38 4.94 -8.73
CA TYR A 208 -7.29 3.48 -8.73
C TYR A 208 -7.39 2.86 -10.12
N ILE A 209 -8.23 3.41 -11.00
CA ILE A 209 -8.45 2.79 -12.32
C ILE A 209 -7.25 3.02 -13.25
N ARG A 210 -6.53 4.14 -13.16
CA ARG A 210 -5.30 4.38 -13.95
C ARG A 210 -4.27 5.30 -13.27
N PRO A 211 -3.53 4.82 -12.26
CA PRO A 211 -2.40 5.58 -11.69
C PRO A 211 -1.37 5.93 -12.77
N LYS A 212 -1.16 5.04 -13.75
CA LYS A 212 -0.32 5.29 -14.92
C LYS A 212 -0.78 6.51 -15.73
N LEU A 213 -2.07 6.62 -16.02
CA LEU A 213 -2.63 7.78 -16.74
C LEU A 213 -2.44 9.07 -15.94
N PHE A 214 -2.63 9.03 -14.62
CA PHE A 214 -2.42 10.20 -13.77
C PHE A 214 -0.96 10.65 -13.77
N ASN A 215 -0.02 9.71 -13.62
CA ASN A 215 1.42 10.02 -13.67
C ASN A 215 1.83 10.58 -15.04
N GLU A 216 1.33 10.00 -16.14
CA GLU A 216 1.58 10.49 -17.50
C GLU A 216 0.95 11.87 -17.74
N THR A 217 -0.26 12.09 -17.22
CA THR A 217 -0.97 13.37 -17.38
C THR A 217 -0.29 14.47 -16.59
N LEU A 218 0.03 14.23 -15.32
CA LEU A 218 0.68 15.20 -14.44
C LEU A 218 2.18 15.33 -14.70
N GLY A 219 2.81 14.35 -15.37
CA GLY A 219 4.27 14.31 -15.48
C GLY A 219 4.95 14.18 -14.12
N LEU A 220 4.32 13.44 -13.18
CA LEU A 220 4.91 13.17 -11.87
C LEU A 220 5.92 12.04 -12.00
N ASP A 221 7.19 12.40 -11.87
CA ASP A 221 8.26 11.42 -11.78
C ASP A 221 8.29 10.80 -10.38
N THR A 222 7.70 9.61 -10.30
CA THR A 222 7.65 8.78 -9.09
C THR A 222 8.71 7.67 -9.11
N GLN A 223 9.66 7.73 -10.03
CA GLN A 223 10.74 6.76 -10.09
C GLN A 223 11.70 6.97 -8.92
N PHE A 224 12.06 5.88 -8.27
CA PHE A 224 13.04 5.87 -7.18
C PHE A 224 14.46 5.72 -7.73
N PRO A 225 15.45 6.53 -7.28
CA PRO A 225 15.32 7.65 -6.34
C PRO A 225 14.65 8.89 -6.98
N TYR A 226 14.02 9.72 -6.15
CA TYR A 226 13.18 10.83 -6.62
C TYR A 226 14.01 11.95 -7.26
N SER A 227 13.52 12.51 -8.37
CA SER A 227 14.19 13.56 -9.13
C SER A 227 14.40 14.85 -8.32
N HIS A 228 13.43 15.26 -7.51
CA HIS A 228 13.51 16.46 -6.68
C HIS A 228 14.01 16.19 -5.24
N LEU A 229 14.62 15.04 -4.98
CA LEU A 229 15.11 14.70 -3.64
C LEU A 229 16.12 15.73 -3.10
N ARG A 230 17.00 16.26 -3.95
CA ARG A 230 17.97 17.30 -3.55
C ARG A 230 17.28 18.57 -3.05
N CYS A 231 16.33 19.11 -3.83
CA CYS A 231 15.57 20.28 -3.40
C CYS A 231 14.70 19.99 -2.16
N TYR A 232 14.15 18.78 -2.04
CA TYR A 232 13.44 18.34 -0.84
C TYR A 232 14.31 18.47 0.42
N LEU A 233 15.54 17.94 0.38
CA LEU A 233 16.49 18.02 1.50
C LEU A 233 16.89 19.47 1.81
N ALA A 234 17.23 20.25 0.78
CA ALA A 234 17.58 21.66 0.94
C ALA A 234 16.44 22.47 1.59
N SER A 235 15.19 22.25 1.15
CA SER A 235 14.00 22.90 1.73
C SER A 235 13.72 22.51 3.18
N ARG A 236 14.34 21.44 3.68
CA ARG A 236 14.27 20.95 5.06
C ARG A 236 15.50 21.33 5.88
N GLN A 237 16.38 22.19 5.35
CA GLN A 237 17.64 22.62 5.96
C GLN A 237 18.64 21.46 6.17
N LEU A 238 18.52 20.39 5.39
CA LEU A 238 19.45 19.25 5.37
C LEU A 238 20.46 19.43 4.22
N ILE A 239 21.18 20.56 4.25
CA ILE A 239 22.06 20.98 3.15
C ILE A 239 23.21 19.98 2.97
N HIS A 240 23.79 19.51 4.08
CA HIS A 240 24.86 18.52 4.09
C HIS A 240 24.50 17.21 3.37
N LEU A 241 23.23 16.78 3.46
CA LEU A 241 22.74 15.60 2.74
C LEU A 241 22.47 15.89 1.27
N SER A 242 22.03 17.12 0.96
CA SER A 242 21.75 17.51 -0.42
C SER A 242 23.01 17.55 -1.28
N GLU A 243 24.18 17.82 -0.68
CA GLU A 243 25.49 17.80 -1.33
C GLU A 243 25.93 16.39 -1.76
N LEU A 244 25.42 15.35 -1.10
CA LEU A 244 25.68 13.96 -1.47
C LEU A 244 24.89 13.51 -2.71
N ILE A 245 23.94 14.30 -3.21
CA ILE A 245 23.10 13.92 -4.35
C ILE A 245 23.66 14.51 -5.65
N PRO A 246 24.15 13.69 -6.59
CA PRO A 246 24.80 14.15 -7.81
C PRO A 246 23.84 14.57 -8.94
N TRP A 247 22.51 14.52 -8.72
CA TRP A 247 21.52 14.91 -9.72
C TRP A 247 20.68 16.13 -9.31
N CYS A 248 20.27 16.89 -10.31
CA CYS A 248 19.37 18.02 -10.19
C CYS A 248 18.33 18.00 -11.32
N PRO A 249 17.02 18.18 -11.04
CA PRO A 249 15.95 18.09 -12.03
C PRO A 249 16.06 19.13 -13.16
N ASN A 250 16.74 20.25 -12.92
CA ASN A 250 16.92 21.30 -13.93
C ASN A 250 18.17 21.09 -14.81
N GLU A 251 19.04 20.15 -14.45
CA GLU A 251 20.30 19.90 -15.15
C GLU A 251 20.26 18.53 -15.84
N LYS A 252 19.83 18.50 -17.10
CA LYS A 252 19.67 17.26 -17.89
C LYS A 252 20.92 16.37 -17.89
N ASN A 253 22.11 16.97 -17.89
CA ASN A 253 23.39 16.23 -17.88
C ASN A 253 23.59 15.39 -16.60
N THR A 254 22.87 15.72 -15.52
CA THR A 254 22.99 15.03 -14.24
C THR A 254 21.95 13.93 -14.04
N GLU A 255 20.92 13.87 -14.90
CA GLU A 255 19.82 12.90 -14.77
C GLU A 255 20.31 11.44 -14.85
N GLN A 256 21.35 11.19 -15.64
CA GLN A 256 21.98 9.87 -15.78
C GLN A 256 22.55 9.31 -14.46
N PHE A 257 22.89 10.17 -13.49
CA PHE A 257 23.38 9.74 -12.18
C PHE A 257 22.25 9.30 -11.24
N ARG A 258 20.99 9.65 -11.56
CA ARG A 258 19.81 9.27 -10.78
C ARG A 258 19.45 7.81 -11.07
N THR A 259 20.13 6.89 -10.39
CA THR A 259 19.89 5.45 -10.53
C THR A 259 19.58 4.81 -9.20
N LYS A 260 18.77 3.74 -9.21
CA LYS A 260 18.60 2.88 -8.03
C LYS A 260 19.95 2.33 -7.55
N MET A 261 20.87 2.10 -8.49
CA MET A 261 22.20 1.58 -8.20
C MET A 261 23.00 2.52 -7.29
N PHE A 262 22.88 3.84 -7.45
CA PHE A 262 23.56 4.81 -6.60
C PHE A 262 23.26 4.58 -5.10
N ILE A 263 21.97 4.53 -4.71
CA ILE A 263 21.57 4.27 -3.32
C ILE A 263 22.01 2.87 -2.87
N ASN A 264 21.92 1.88 -3.75
CA ASN A 264 22.37 0.51 -3.42
C ASN A 264 23.88 0.44 -3.17
N ILE A 265 24.71 1.15 -3.93
CA ILE A 265 26.17 1.19 -3.72
C ILE A 265 26.48 1.77 -2.34
N ILE A 266 25.83 2.88 -1.96
CA ILE A 266 25.99 3.47 -0.62
C ILE A 266 25.64 2.43 0.45
N LYS A 267 24.48 1.76 0.33
CA LYS A 267 24.06 0.71 1.27
C LYS A 267 25.08 -0.42 1.38
N ILE A 268 25.62 -0.90 0.27
CA ILE A 268 26.63 -1.98 0.26
C ILE A 268 27.92 -1.53 0.96
N ARG A 269 28.40 -0.32 0.68
CA ARG A 269 29.61 0.25 1.32
C ARG A 269 29.40 0.46 2.83
N LEU A 270 28.22 0.93 3.23
CA LEU A 270 27.85 1.06 4.64
C LEU A 270 27.75 -0.31 5.34
N LEU A 271 27.16 -1.31 4.67
CA LEU A 271 27.02 -2.66 5.22
C LEU A 271 28.38 -3.34 5.44
N SER A 272 29.35 -3.10 4.55
CA SER A 272 30.67 -3.71 4.66
C SER A 272 31.54 -3.11 5.77
N HIS A 273 31.38 -1.82 6.10
CA HIS A 273 32.25 -1.13 7.07
C HIS A 273 31.55 -0.80 8.41
N TYR A 274 30.23 -0.62 8.41
CA TYR A 274 29.47 -0.13 9.57
C TYR A 274 28.19 -0.95 9.81
N GLN A 275 28.37 -2.19 10.26
CA GLN A 275 27.28 -3.15 10.49
C GLN A 275 26.17 -2.60 11.40
N ASN A 276 26.49 -1.82 12.44
CA ASN A 276 25.48 -1.28 13.34
C ASN A 276 24.51 -0.29 12.65
N LEU A 277 25.02 0.60 11.79
CA LEU A 277 24.18 1.52 11.01
C LEU A 277 23.37 0.75 9.95
N SER A 278 23.95 -0.30 9.38
CA SER A 278 23.28 -1.11 8.36
C SER A 278 22.03 -1.82 8.89
N LYS A 279 22.00 -2.23 10.16
CA LYS A 279 20.81 -2.85 10.80
C LYS A 279 19.60 -1.92 10.76
N GLU A 280 19.81 -0.64 11.01
CA GLU A 280 18.75 0.37 10.96
C GLU A 280 18.26 0.62 9.53
N LEU A 281 19.16 0.54 8.54
CA LEU A 281 18.80 0.63 7.13
C LEU A 281 17.97 -0.57 6.67
N ILE A 282 18.39 -1.79 7.02
CA ILE A 282 17.68 -3.03 6.71
C ILE A 282 16.28 -3.02 7.34
N ARG A 283 16.18 -2.61 8.60
CA ARG A 283 14.89 -2.47 9.31
C ARG A 283 13.94 -1.52 8.60
N ASN A 284 14.42 -0.35 8.18
CA ASN A 284 13.60 0.62 7.46
C ASN A 284 13.14 0.12 6.10
N GLU A 285 14.03 -0.53 5.33
CA GLU A 285 13.69 -1.15 4.05
C GLU A 285 12.64 -2.25 4.23
N ALA A 286 12.77 -3.07 5.26
CA ALA A 286 11.81 -4.11 5.53
C ALA A 286 10.43 -3.59 5.93
N HIS A 287 10.35 -2.48 6.67
CA HIS A 287 9.08 -1.81 6.95
C HIS A 287 8.40 -1.32 5.66
N VAL A 288 9.18 -0.77 4.71
CA VAL A 288 8.67 -0.40 3.39
C VAL A 288 8.12 -1.63 2.66
N ARG A 289 8.90 -2.73 2.62
CA ARG A 289 8.48 -3.97 1.94
C ARG A 289 7.22 -4.58 2.56
N LEU A 290 7.16 -4.67 3.89
CA LEU A 290 5.98 -5.16 4.61
C LEU A 290 4.75 -4.30 4.32
N ALA A 291 4.88 -2.96 4.35
CA ALA A 291 3.75 -2.09 4.03
C ALA A 291 3.26 -2.29 2.59
N THR A 292 4.18 -2.49 1.65
CA THR A 292 3.82 -2.77 0.25
C THR A 292 3.20 -4.15 0.07
N SER A 293 3.70 -5.20 0.74
CA SER A 293 3.12 -6.54 0.65
C SER A 293 1.71 -6.60 1.25
N VAL A 294 1.48 -5.91 2.37
CA VAL A 294 0.14 -5.75 2.96
C VAL A 294 -0.80 -4.98 2.02
N TRP A 295 -0.29 -3.96 1.30
CA TRP A 295 -1.08 -3.24 0.29
C TRP A 295 -1.55 -4.17 -0.84
N TYR A 296 -0.68 -5.05 -1.35
CA TYR A 296 -1.03 -6.02 -2.38
C TYR A 296 -1.99 -7.09 -1.86
N ALA A 297 -1.73 -7.64 -0.68
CA ALA A 297 -2.60 -8.61 -0.04
C ALA A 297 -4.04 -8.07 0.17
N ALA A 298 -4.15 -6.83 0.65
CA ALA A 298 -5.44 -6.17 0.83
C ALA A 298 -6.13 -5.89 -0.53
N SER A 299 -5.37 -5.54 -1.56
CA SER A 299 -5.89 -5.34 -2.92
C SER A 299 -6.44 -6.64 -3.52
N THR A 300 -5.73 -7.76 -3.34
CA THR A 300 -6.21 -9.09 -3.75
C THR A 300 -7.50 -9.47 -3.05
N LEU A 301 -7.60 -9.26 -1.73
CA LEU A 301 -8.83 -9.51 -0.96
C LEU A 301 -9.99 -8.64 -1.42
N TYR A 302 -9.74 -7.39 -1.82
CA TYR A 302 -10.76 -6.51 -2.40
C TYR A 302 -11.31 -7.07 -3.71
N TYR A 303 -10.44 -7.47 -4.64
CA TYR A 303 -10.88 -8.04 -5.91
C TYR A 303 -11.65 -9.35 -5.70
N LEU A 304 -11.15 -10.22 -4.81
CA LEU A 304 -11.83 -11.46 -4.45
C LEU A 304 -13.23 -11.18 -3.89
N SER A 305 -13.35 -10.25 -2.94
CA SER A 305 -14.63 -9.85 -2.35
C SER A 305 -15.61 -9.32 -3.39
N PHE A 306 -15.12 -8.51 -4.32
CA PHE A 306 -15.95 -8.00 -5.41
C PHE A 306 -16.44 -9.11 -6.36
N THR A 307 -15.56 -10.06 -6.72
CA THR A 307 -15.95 -11.21 -7.56
C THR A 307 -16.98 -12.10 -6.87
N VAL A 308 -16.84 -12.34 -5.56
CA VAL A 308 -17.80 -13.12 -4.76
C VAL A 308 -19.16 -12.45 -4.72
N ILE A 309 -19.22 -11.12 -4.51
CA ILE A 309 -20.49 -10.38 -4.54
C ILE A 309 -21.16 -10.51 -5.91
N ILE A 310 -20.41 -10.35 -7.01
CA ILE A 310 -20.97 -10.50 -8.36
C ILE A 310 -21.50 -11.92 -8.59
N ALA A 311 -20.74 -12.94 -8.19
CA ALA A 311 -21.16 -14.34 -8.34
C ALA A 311 -22.46 -14.63 -7.57
N LEU A 312 -22.54 -14.20 -6.30
CA LEU A 312 -23.72 -14.39 -5.46
C LEU A 312 -24.95 -13.62 -5.97
N LEU A 313 -24.76 -12.40 -6.49
CA LEU A 313 -25.82 -11.66 -7.16
C LEU A 313 -26.30 -12.38 -8.42
N GLY A 314 -25.37 -12.92 -9.22
CA GLY A 314 -25.71 -13.75 -10.38
C GLY A 314 -26.55 -14.97 -10.01
N CYS A 315 -26.16 -15.69 -8.95
CA CYS A 315 -26.93 -16.82 -8.42
C CYS A 315 -28.33 -16.40 -7.94
N TYR A 316 -28.44 -15.25 -7.28
CA TYR A 316 -29.73 -14.69 -6.85
C TYR A 316 -30.66 -14.40 -8.05
N PHE A 317 -30.13 -13.77 -9.11
CA PHE A 317 -30.92 -13.46 -10.31
C PHE A 317 -31.25 -14.69 -11.16
N TYR A 318 -30.45 -15.76 -11.08
CA TYR A 318 -30.71 -17.00 -11.80
C TYR A 318 -31.92 -17.77 -11.25
N ASN A 319 -32.15 -17.73 -9.93
CA ASN A 319 -33.26 -18.43 -9.27
C ASN A 319 -34.12 -17.49 -8.40
N PRO A 320 -34.83 -16.50 -8.99
CA PRO A 320 -35.53 -15.47 -8.22
C PRO A 320 -36.73 -16.00 -7.41
N HIS A 321 -37.27 -17.17 -7.77
CA HIS A 321 -38.44 -17.76 -7.12
C HIS A 321 -38.16 -18.32 -5.71
N LYS A 322 -36.88 -18.55 -5.35
CA LYS A 322 -36.50 -19.07 -4.03
C LYS A 322 -36.27 -17.94 -3.02
N LEU A 323 -37.32 -17.16 -2.74
CA LEU A 323 -37.24 -15.98 -1.87
C LEU A 323 -36.75 -16.31 -0.44
N ASP A 324 -37.01 -17.54 0.02
CA ASP A 324 -36.62 -18.00 1.37
C ASP A 324 -35.10 -18.19 1.54
N ILE A 325 -34.32 -18.15 0.44
CA ILE A 325 -32.84 -18.27 0.44
C ILE A 325 -32.16 -16.88 0.59
N ALA A 326 -32.95 -15.80 0.66
CA ALA A 326 -32.44 -14.45 0.89
C ALA A 326 -31.49 -14.31 2.11
N PRO A 327 -31.79 -14.85 3.32
CA PRO A 327 -30.90 -14.70 4.47
C PRO A 327 -29.56 -15.42 4.29
N THR A 328 -29.53 -16.58 3.62
CA THR A 328 -28.30 -17.34 3.37
C THR A 328 -27.38 -16.65 2.37
N ILE A 329 -27.91 -15.94 1.38
CA ILE A 329 -27.11 -15.14 0.43
C ILE A 329 -26.62 -13.83 1.06
N PHE A 330 -27.41 -13.26 1.97
CA PHE A 330 -27.09 -11.98 2.57
C PHE A 330 -25.81 -12.01 3.41
N MET A 331 -25.58 -13.07 4.18
CA MET A 331 -24.42 -13.19 5.05
C MET A 331 -23.06 -13.16 4.32
N PRO A 332 -22.81 -13.94 3.25
CA PRO A 332 -21.54 -13.88 2.51
C PRO A 332 -21.36 -12.56 1.76
N ILE A 333 -22.45 -11.94 1.30
CA ILE A 333 -22.39 -10.57 0.75
C ILE A 333 -21.98 -9.58 1.84
N ALA A 334 -22.53 -9.69 3.04
CA ALA A 334 -22.17 -8.85 4.17
C ALA A 334 -20.71 -9.04 4.59
N SER A 335 -20.21 -10.29 4.65
CA SER A 335 -18.80 -10.56 4.97
C SER A 335 -17.85 -10.01 3.90
N ALA A 336 -18.17 -10.19 2.62
CA ALA A 336 -17.43 -9.57 1.51
C ALA A 336 -17.46 -8.03 1.61
N GLY A 337 -18.61 -7.45 1.98
CA GLY A 337 -18.76 -6.02 2.23
C GLY A 337 -17.87 -5.52 3.37
N ILE A 338 -17.77 -6.26 4.47
CA ILE A 338 -16.88 -5.96 5.60
C ILE A 338 -15.41 -6.00 5.14
N LEU A 339 -15.01 -6.99 4.35
CA LEU A 339 -13.65 -7.09 3.82
C LEU A 339 -13.31 -5.92 2.88
N ILE A 340 -14.27 -5.48 2.06
CA ILE A 340 -14.12 -4.27 1.24
C ILE A 340 -13.91 -3.04 2.12
N LEU A 341 -14.70 -2.88 3.19
CA LEU A 341 -14.53 -1.76 4.13
C LEU A 341 -13.17 -1.81 4.85
N PHE A 342 -12.75 -3.00 5.26
CA PHE A 342 -11.44 -3.22 5.85
C PHE A 342 -10.31 -2.83 4.89
N TYR A 343 -10.37 -3.27 3.63
CA TYR A 343 -9.44 -2.84 2.58
C TYR A 343 -9.41 -1.32 2.41
N LEU A 344 -10.58 -0.66 2.33
CA LEU A 344 -10.65 0.79 2.16
C LEU A 344 -9.98 1.52 3.33
N SER A 345 -10.17 1.02 4.56
CA SER A 345 -9.50 1.53 5.76
C SER A 345 -7.98 1.35 5.69
N MET A 346 -7.52 0.11 5.46
CA MET A 346 -6.10 -0.21 5.37
C MET A 346 -5.40 0.59 4.27
N LYS A 347 -5.99 0.64 3.08
CA LYS A 347 -5.48 1.41 1.95
C LYS A 347 -5.35 2.89 2.27
N TYR A 348 -6.34 3.48 2.95
CA TYR A 348 -6.28 4.88 3.36
C TYR A 348 -5.06 5.16 4.26
N HIS A 349 -4.78 4.27 5.21
CA HIS A 349 -3.60 4.40 6.08
C HIS A 349 -2.29 4.17 5.33
N LEU A 350 -2.22 3.13 4.50
CA LEU A 350 -1.01 2.77 3.73
C LEU A 350 -0.62 3.85 2.72
N ILE A 351 -1.61 4.45 2.03
CA ILE A 351 -1.38 5.54 1.07
C ILE A 351 -0.75 6.77 1.74
N LYS A 352 -0.94 6.99 3.04
CA LYS A 352 -0.31 8.11 3.73
C LYS A 352 1.13 7.84 4.14
N CYS A 353 1.49 6.58 4.40
CA CYS A 353 2.78 6.25 5.00
C CYS A 353 3.82 5.74 4.01
N ILE A 354 3.46 5.02 2.94
CA ILE A 354 4.43 4.32 2.07
C ILE A 354 5.46 5.28 1.46
N HIS A 355 5.01 6.39 0.86
CA HIS A 355 5.93 7.36 0.28
C HIS A 355 6.81 8.01 1.33
N TYR A 356 6.25 8.35 2.49
CA TYR A 356 7.04 8.90 3.60
C TYR A 356 8.11 7.92 4.09
N MET A 357 7.78 6.62 4.21
CA MET A 357 8.74 5.59 4.61
C MET A 357 9.86 5.42 3.58
N ARG A 358 9.55 5.49 2.28
CA ARG A 358 10.55 5.47 1.19
C ARG A 358 11.47 6.70 1.20
N VAL A 359 10.91 7.91 1.34
CA VAL A 359 11.72 9.13 1.45
C VAL A 359 12.63 9.04 2.68
N ARG A 360 12.07 8.62 3.82
CA ARG A 360 12.80 8.40 5.06
C ARG A 360 13.93 7.39 4.88
N GLU A 361 13.69 6.26 4.21
CA GLU A 361 14.73 5.27 3.90
C GLU A 361 15.94 5.92 3.21
N VAL A 362 15.71 6.74 2.17
CA VAL A 362 16.81 7.42 1.47
C VAL A 362 17.52 8.43 2.37
N VAL A 363 16.77 9.21 3.15
CA VAL A 363 17.34 10.17 4.11
C VAL A 363 18.26 9.45 5.10
N TYR A 364 17.84 8.31 5.66
CA TYR A 364 18.68 7.53 6.57
C TYR A 364 19.94 6.98 5.90
N VAL A 365 19.85 6.51 4.64
CA VAL A 365 21.02 6.06 3.88
C VAL A 365 22.01 7.20 3.68
N LEU A 366 21.53 8.39 3.32
CA LEU A 366 22.38 9.56 3.10
C LEU A 366 22.99 10.08 4.41
N GLU A 367 22.22 10.10 5.49
CA GLU A 367 22.70 10.52 6.81
C GLU A 367 23.78 9.57 7.35
N ALA A 368 23.58 8.25 7.20
CA ALA A 368 24.59 7.26 7.54
C ALA A 368 25.86 7.43 6.68
N ALA A 369 25.69 7.69 5.38
CA ALA A 369 26.82 7.96 4.49
C ALA A 369 27.58 9.22 4.89
N TYR A 370 26.89 10.31 5.23
CA TYR A 370 27.50 11.54 5.70
C TYR A 370 28.32 11.32 6.98
N MET A 371 27.75 10.66 7.99
CA MET A 371 28.46 10.36 9.24
C MET A 371 29.73 9.55 8.98
N VAL A 372 29.66 8.55 8.10
CA VAL A 372 30.83 7.74 7.74
C VAL A 372 31.85 8.54 6.94
N LYS A 373 31.41 9.40 6.03
CA LYS A 373 32.29 10.30 5.26
C LYS A 373 33.11 11.22 6.18
N MET A 374 32.54 11.68 7.28
CA MET A 374 33.25 12.49 8.28
C MET A 374 34.35 11.72 9.02
N VAL A 375 34.26 10.38 9.07
CA VAL A 375 35.25 9.51 9.74
C VAL A 375 36.28 8.98 8.74
N ASP A 376 35.81 8.54 7.56
CA ASP A 376 36.63 7.95 6.49
C ASP A 376 36.06 8.32 5.11
N ASP A 377 36.58 9.40 4.54
CA ASP A 377 36.15 9.91 3.23
C ASP A 377 36.45 8.93 2.08
N ARG A 378 37.51 8.12 2.23
CA ARG A 378 37.98 7.18 1.19
C ARG A 378 36.95 6.13 0.83
N LEU A 379 36.05 5.80 1.76
CA LEU A 379 34.97 4.84 1.50
C LEU A 379 34.08 5.29 0.34
N PHE A 380 33.95 6.59 0.11
CA PHE A 380 33.08 7.16 -0.90
C PHE A 380 33.80 7.75 -2.12
N ASP A 381 35.10 7.48 -2.26
CA ASP A 381 35.89 7.88 -3.42
C ASP A 381 35.22 7.38 -4.73
N GLY A 382 35.17 8.29 -5.71
CA GLY A 382 34.54 8.07 -7.02
C GLY A 382 33.01 7.96 -7.01
N LEU A 383 32.34 8.05 -5.85
CA LEU A 383 30.88 8.06 -5.78
C LEU A 383 30.31 9.48 -5.73
N PHE A 384 31.02 10.39 -5.05
CA PHE A 384 30.69 11.80 -4.93
C PHE A 384 31.77 12.64 -5.64
N ASP A 385 31.87 12.53 -6.97
CA ASP A 385 32.86 13.34 -7.71
C ASP A 385 32.64 14.84 -7.43
N ASN A 386 33.63 15.48 -6.81
CA ASN A 386 33.58 16.88 -6.34
C ASN A 386 33.16 17.88 -7.44
N ASN A 387 33.46 17.56 -8.70
CA ASN A 387 33.08 18.39 -9.85
C ASN A 387 31.56 18.44 -10.10
N THR A 388 30.79 17.46 -9.63
CA THR A 388 29.33 17.45 -9.75
C THR A 388 28.64 18.14 -8.57
N SER A 389 29.20 18.04 -7.36
CA SER A 389 28.65 18.70 -6.18
C SER A 389 28.77 20.22 -6.28
N GLU A 390 29.91 20.75 -6.73
CA GLU A 390 30.13 22.20 -6.93
C GLU A 390 29.18 22.79 -7.98
N LYS A 391 28.95 22.07 -9.09
CA LYS A 391 28.06 22.53 -10.16
C LYS A 391 26.62 22.69 -9.68
N CYS A 392 26.13 21.71 -8.92
CA CYS A 392 24.78 21.77 -8.39
C CYS A 392 24.65 22.56 -7.08
N GLY A 393 25.75 22.88 -6.37
CA GLY A 393 25.74 23.74 -5.18
C GLY A 393 25.17 25.13 -5.47
N ASN A 394 25.36 25.60 -6.70
CA ASN A 394 24.80 26.84 -7.22
C ASN A 394 23.38 26.71 -7.80
N CYS A 395 22.66 25.62 -7.52
CA CYS A 395 21.30 25.45 -8.00
C CYS A 395 20.36 26.45 -7.30
N LYS A 396 20.31 27.68 -7.82
CA LYS A 396 19.42 28.76 -7.38
C LYS A 396 17.98 28.31 -7.26
N PHE A 397 17.55 27.31 -8.03
CA PHE A 397 16.19 26.80 -7.98
C PHE A 397 15.83 26.11 -6.66
N CYS A 398 16.75 25.34 -6.06
CA CYS A 398 16.46 24.68 -4.79
C CYS A 398 16.53 25.67 -3.60
N PHE A 399 17.36 26.72 -3.70
CA PHE A 399 17.64 27.65 -2.59
C PHE A 399 16.84 28.97 -2.64
N ASN A 400 16.38 29.44 -3.81
CA ASN A 400 15.69 30.74 -3.95
C ASN A 400 14.16 30.62 -3.94
N ASN A 401 13.59 29.55 -3.39
CA ASN A 401 12.13 29.35 -3.33
C ASN A 401 11.48 29.84 -2.03
N GLU A 402 12.18 30.68 -1.25
CA GLU A 402 11.61 31.42 -0.11
C GLU A 402 10.70 32.58 -0.55
#